data_AF-A0A969KR39-F1
#
_entry.id   AF-A0A969KR39-F1
#
_cell.length_a   1.000
_cell.length_b   1.000
_cell.length_c   1.000
_cell.angle_alpha   90.00
_cell.angle_beta   90.00
_cell.angle_gamma   90.00
#
_symmetry.space_group_name_H-M   'P 1'
#
loop_
_entity.id
_entity.type
_entity.pdbx_description
1 polymer ?
#
loop_
_entity_poly.entity_id
_entity_poly.type
_entity_poly.pdbx_seq_one_letter_code
_entity_poly.pdbx_strand_id
1 'polypeptide(L)'
;MPLSFSNHAQELTYTAVVNYLSNSLFKDSMRLLDDMPRIAVLYQNTTLIEIDVLAWEVHPWEASELAIVRASSMVTLGSGISAELVEYLLTENRRMRFGAFQLDEAGQAVFAHSILGGEEMDLMELQTCILSVATIAATYEDIVTEKFGNRQTIATLG
;
A
#
# COMPACT_ATOMS: atom_id res chain seq x y z
N MET A 1 -21.28 -0.29 -6.50
CA MET A 1 -21.30 -0.30 -7.98
C MET A 1 -20.58 -1.58 -8.41
N PRO A 2 -20.93 -2.27 -9.51
CA PRO A 2 -20.13 -3.42 -9.93
C PRO A 2 -18.71 -2.96 -10.28
N LEU A 3 -17.72 -3.81 -9.99
CA LEU A 3 -16.32 -3.61 -10.37
C LEU A 3 -16.23 -3.22 -11.85
N SER A 4 -15.50 -2.14 -12.13
CA SER A 4 -15.24 -1.67 -13.48
C SER A 4 -13.77 -1.26 -13.62
N PHE A 5 -13.27 -1.37 -14.84
CA PHE A 5 -11.89 -1.00 -15.18
C PHE A 5 -11.92 0.20 -16.11
N SER A 6 -10.95 1.10 -15.93
CA SER A 6 -10.81 2.33 -16.70
C SER A 6 -10.21 2.06 -18.07
N ASN A 7 -9.36 1.04 -18.19
CA ASN A 7 -8.71 0.62 -19.42
C ASN A 7 -8.37 -0.88 -19.39
N HIS A 8 -7.94 -1.44 -20.53
CA HIS A 8 -7.65 -2.87 -20.63
C HIS A 8 -6.40 -3.27 -19.83
N ALA A 9 -5.39 -2.40 -19.77
CA ALA A 9 -4.18 -2.65 -18.98
C ALA A 9 -4.50 -2.84 -17.49
N GLN A 10 -5.44 -2.08 -16.92
CA GLN A 10 -5.89 -2.20 -15.54
C GLN A 10 -6.60 -3.53 -15.29
N GLU A 11 -7.47 -3.96 -16.21
CA GLU A 11 -8.17 -5.26 -16.13
C GLU A 11 -7.19 -6.45 -16.17
N LEU A 12 -6.24 -6.43 -17.11
CA LEU A 12 -5.20 -7.45 -17.23
C LEU A 12 -4.36 -7.52 -15.95
N THR A 13 -3.94 -6.36 -15.45
CA THR A 13 -3.15 -6.25 -14.22
C THR A 13 -3.91 -6.81 -13.03
N TYR A 14 -5.17 -6.43 -12.87
CA TYR A 14 -6.00 -6.88 -11.76
C TYR A 14 -6.16 -8.40 -11.76
N THR A 15 -6.42 -8.97 -12.93
CA THR A 15 -6.53 -10.43 -13.09
C THR A 15 -5.22 -11.14 -12.77
N ALA A 16 -4.08 -10.61 -13.22
CA ALA A 16 -2.75 -11.14 -12.91
C ALA A 16 -2.46 -11.11 -11.40
N VAL A 17 -2.77 -10.00 -10.72
CA VAL A 17 -2.61 -9.87 -9.27
C VAL A 17 -3.51 -10.85 -8.51
N VAL A 18 -4.79 -10.97 -8.87
CA VAL A 18 -5.71 -11.95 -8.25
C VAL A 18 -5.21 -13.37 -8.44
N ASN A 19 -4.75 -13.72 -9.65
CA ASN A 19 -4.20 -15.05 -9.94
C ASN A 19 -2.96 -15.34 -9.09
N TYR A 20 -2.04 -14.38 -8.97
CA TYR A 20 -0.88 -14.53 -8.09
C TYR A 20 -1.31 -14.74 -6.64
N LEU A 21 -2.14 -13.84 -6.09
CA LEU A 21 -2.55 -13.88 -4.69
C LEU A 21 -3.28 -15.18 -4.32
N SER A 22 -4.16 -15.66 -5.20
CA SER A 22 -4.91 -16.92 -5.04
C SER A 22 -4.00 -18.16 -4.96
N ASN A 23 -2.79 -18.07 -5.51
CA ASN A 23 -1.78 -19.15 -5.53
C ASN A 23 -0.60 -18.87 -4.59
N SER A 24 -0.72 -17.91 -3.68
CA SER A 24 0.34 -17.47 -2.78
C SER A 24 0.00 -17.74 -1.31
N LEU A 25 0.90 -17.34 -0.40
CA LEU A 25 0.66 -17.35 1.05
C LEU A 25 -0.52 -16.45 1.49
N PHE A 26 -0.98 -15.54 0.63
CA PHE A 26 -2.07 -14.62 0.95
C PHE A 26 -3.47 -15.18 0.69
N LYS A 27 -3.57 -16.32 0.00
CA LYS A 27 -4.82 -16.94 -0.46
C LYS A 27 -5.97 -16.87 0.55
N ASP A 28 -5.73 -17.30 1.78
CA ASP A 28 -6.79 -17.45 2.78
C ASP A 28 -7.24 -16.10 3.37
N SER A 29 -6.35 -15.10 3.34
CA SER A 29 -6.60 -13.74 3.79
C SER A 29 -7.18 -12.82 2.72
N MET A 30 -7.11 -13.23 1.45
CA MET A 30 -7.46 -12.37 0.31
C MET A 30 -8.92 -11.95 0.36
N ARG A 31 -9.16 -10.65 0.22
CA ARG A 31 -10.48 -10.02 0.11
C ARG A 31 -10.48 -9.10 -1.09
N LEU A 32 -11.37 -9.36 -2.05
CA LEU A 32 -11.62 -8.48 -3.17
C LEU A 32 -12.58 -7.38 -2.72
N LEU A 33 -12.39 -6.16 -3.20
CA LEU A 33 -13.35 -5.08 -2.98
C LEU A 33 -14.26 -4.96 -4.21
N ASP A 34 -15.57 -4.89 -3.98
CA ASP A 34 -16.57 -5.12 -5.02
C ASP A 34 -16.75 -3.94 -5.99
N ASP A 35 -16.30 -2.74 -5.61
CA ASP A 35 -16.59 -1.49 -6.29
C ASP A 35 -15.37 -0.78 -6.92
N MET A 36 -14.16 -1.28 -6.66
CA MET A 36 -12.94 -0.76 -7.25
C MET A 36 -11.87 -1.85 -7.39
N PRO A 37 -10.90 -1.73 -8.32
CA PRO A 37 -9.81 -2.70 -8.52
C PRO A 37 -8.80 -2.73 -7.37
N ARG A 38 -9.26 -3.13 -6.18
CA ARG A 38 -8.49 -3.18 -4.94
C ARG A 38 -8.65 -4.55 -4.28
N ILE A 39 -7.55 -5.03 -3.72
CA ILE A 39 -7.47 -6.31 -3.03
C ILE A 39 -6.82 -6.07 -1.67
N ALA A 40 -7.40 -6.61 -0.61
CA ALA A 40 -6.82 -6.60 0.72
C ALA A 40 -6.32 -7.99 1.10
N VAL A 41 -5.14 -8.05 1.72
CA VAL A 41 -4.54 -9.29 2.25
C VAL A 41 -3.95 -9.03 3.63
N LEU A 42 -3.76 -10.08 4.42
CA LEU A 42 -3.06 -10.00 5.70
C LEU A 42 -1.67 -10.64 5.58
N TYR A 43 -0.66 -9.91 6.03
CA TYR A 43 0.67 -10.44 6.27
C TYR A 43 0.82 -10.83 7.75
N GLN A 44 1.27 -12.05 8.00
CA GLN A 44 1.44 -12.63 9.36
C GLN A 44 0.20 -12.49 10.28
N ASN A 45 -1.01 -12.44 9.69
CA ASN A 45 -2.30 -12.27 10.37
C ASN A 45 -2.52 -10.93 11.10
N THR A 46 -1.62 -9.96 10.99
CA THR A 46 -1.72 -8.68 11.73
C THR A 46 -1.64 -7.47 10.82
N THR A 47 -0.78 -7.49 9.80
CA THR A 47 -0.53 -6.32 8.95
C THR A 47 -1.42 -6.36 7.72
N LEU A 48 -2.36 -5.42 7.63
CA LEU A 48 -3.23 -5.25 6.47
C LEU A 48 -2.45 -4.61 5.32
N ILE A 49 -2.45 -5.28 4.16
CA ILE A 49 -1.91 -4.74 2.91
C ILE A 49 -3.05 -4.49 1.96
N GLU A 50 -3.15 -3.27 1.48
CA GLU A 50 -4.03 -2.89 0.38
C GLU A 50 -3.22 -2.90 -0.91
N ILE A 51 -3.79 -3.53 -1.93
CA ILE A 51 -3.20 -3.65 -3.26
C ILE A 51 -4.16 -3.00 -4.24
N ASP A 52 -3.84 -1.78 -4.65
CA ASP A 52 -4.56 -1.01 -5.65
C ASP A 52 -4.03 -1.31 -7.05
N VAL A 53 -4.94 -1.55 -7.98
CA VAL A 53 -4.63 -1.61 -9.41
C VAL A 53 -5.22 -0.37 -10.07
N LEU A 54 -4.37 0.56 -10.48
CA LEU A 54 -4.80 1.88 -10.97
C LEU A 54 -4.43 2.03 -12.44
N ALA A 55 -5.30 2.66 -13.23
CA ALA A 55 -4.91 3.16 -14.54
C ALA A 55 -3.89 4.30 -14.36
N TRP A 56 -2.83 4.30 -15.16
CA TRP A 56 -1.84 5.38 -15.16
C TRP A 56 -2.16 6.32 -16.31
N GLU A 57 -2.87 7.41 -16.04
CA GLU A 57 -3.34 8.35 -17.09
C GLU A 57 -2.28 9.37 -17.52
N VAL A 58 -1.33 9.68 -16.64
CA VAL A 58 -0.29 10.71 -16.87
C VAL A 58 1.08 10.04 -16.95
N HIS A 59 1.42 9.54 -18.14
CA HIS A 59 2.63 8.76 -18.40
C HIS A 59 3.26 9.17 -19.75
N PRO A 60 4.54 8.84 -20.02
CA PRO A 60 5.27 9.36 -21.18
C PRO A 60 4.93 8.69 -22.53
N TRP A 61 3.97 7.76 -22.58
CA TRP A 61 3.73 6.90 -23.75
C TRP A 61 2.34 7.13 -24.35
N GLU A 62 2.18 8.09 -25.24
CA GLU A 62 0.86 8.55 -25.74
C GLU A 62 -0.07 7.47 -26.32
N ALA A 63 0.46 6.34 -26.80
CA ALA A 63 -0.30 5.29 -27.49
C ALA A 63 -0.55 4.04 -26.64
N SER A 64 -0.15 4.01 -25.37
CA SER A 64 -0.21 2.81 -24.53
C SER A 64 -1.15 2.99 -23.36
N GLU A 65 -2.18 2.15 -23.24
CA GLU A 65 -2.88 2.05 -21.97
C GLU A 65 -1.94 1.41 -20.93
N LEU A 66 -1.80 2.04 -19.78
CA LEU A 66 -0.96 1.54 -18.71
C LEU A 66 -1.70 1.46 -17.40
N ALA A 67 -1.19 0.59 -16.54
CA ALA A 67 -1.63 0.43 -15.18
C ALA A 67 -0.42 0.42 -14.24
N ILE A 68 -0.70 0.68 -12.97
CA ILE A 68 0.24 0.49 -11.88
C ILE A 68 -0.39 -0.43 -10.84
N VAL A 69 0.45 -1.23 -10.20
CA VAL A 69 0.07 -1.92 -8.96
C VAL A 69 0.71 -1.16 -7.82
N ARG A 70 -0.09 -0.72 -6.85
CA ARG A 70 0.40 -0.12 -5.62
C ARG A 70 0.07 -1.04 -4.45
N ALA A 71 1.10 -1.43 -3.71
CA ALA A 71 0.91 -2.01 -2.38
C ALA A 71 1.07 -0.90 -1.34
N SER A 72 0.17 -0.87 -0.36
CA SER A 72 0.22 0.07 0.77
C SER A 72 -0.20 -0.59 2.08
N SER A 73 0.30 -0.07 3.19
CA SER A 73 -0.09 -0.51 4.53
C SER A 73 0.07 0.63 5.53
N MET A 74 -0.85 0.70 6.50
CA MET A 74 -0.84 1.71 7.55
C MET A 74 0.30 1.46 8.54
N VAL A 75 0.97 2.53 8.98
CA VAL A 75 2.09 2.47 9.96
C VAL A 75 1.76 3.18 11.28
N THR A 76 0.54 3.69 11.43
CA THR A 76 0.10 4.48 12.60
C THR A 76 -1.09 3.87 13.32
N LEU A 77 -1.18 2.54 13.43
CA LEU A 77 -2.25 1.89 14.18
C LEU A 77 -2.32 2.43 15.63
N GLY A 78 -3.35 3.24 15.92
CA GLY A 78 -3.58 3.79 17.25
C GLY A 78 -2.75 5.04 17.63
N SER A 79 -1.88 5.55 16.77
CA SER A 79 -1.18 6.83 16.99
C SER A 79 -1.79 7.91 16.10
N GLY A 80 -2.24 9.00 16.69
CA GLY A 80 -2.69 10.15 15.91
C GLY A 80 -1.54 10.76 15.11
N ILE A 81 -1.84 11.28 13.92
CA ILE A 81 -0.84 12.04 13.15
C ILE A 81 -0.50 13.35 13.87
N SER A 82 0.80 13.59 14.00
CA SER A 82 1.37 14.83 14.53
C SER A 82 2.40 15.40 13.56
N ALA A 83 2.66 16.71 13.63
CA ALA A 83 3.65 17.35 12.77
C ALA A 83 5.06 16.72 12.91
N GLU A 84 5.45 16.35 14.13
CA GLU A 84 6.73 15.68 14.39
C GLU A 84 6.82 14.30 13.76
N LEU A 85 5.72 13.53 13.79
CA LEU A 85 5.65 12.24 13.12
C LEU A 85 5.76 12.40 11.60
N VAL A 86 5.04 13.38 11.02
CA VAL A 86 5.12 13.65 9.57
C VAL A 86 6.53 14.08 9.17
N GLU A 87 7.17 14.98 9.92
CA GLU A 87 8.55 15.40 9.67
C GLU A 87 9.54 14.22 9.76
N TYR A 88 9.36 13.35 10.75
CA TYR A 88 10.14 12.13 10.90
C TYR A 88 10.00 11.21 9.68
N LEU A 89 8.76 10.88 9.28
CA LEU A 89 8.50 9.98 8.15
C LEU A 89 9.00 10.58 6.82
N LEU A 90 8.80 11.88 6.59
CA LEU A 90 9.34 12.58 5.41
C LEU A 90 10.87 12.59 5.40
N THR A 91 11.51 12.66 6.56
CA THR A 91 12.97 12.56 6.67
C THR A 91 13.45 11.13 6.37
N GLU A 92 12.76 10.11 6.89
CA GLU A 92 13.09 8.71 6.62
C GLU A 92 12.96 8.36 5.13
N ASN A 93 12.05 9.00 4.39
CA ASN A 93 11.97 8.85 2.93
C ASN A 93 13.29 9.16 2.21
N ARG A 94 14.19 10.00 2.78
CA ARG A 94 15.52 10.24 2.18
C ARG A 94 16.45 9.02 2.24
N ARG A 95 16.20 8.10 3.16
CA ARG A 95 16.99 6.88 3.38
C ARG A 95 16.36 5.66 2.71
N MET A 96 15.07 5.74 2.38
CA MET A 96 14.34 4.67 1.73
C MET A 96 14.91 4.40 0.33
N ARG A 97 15.20 3.13 0.08
CA ARG A 97 15.57 2.63 -1.25
C ARG A 97 14.37 2.04 -2.00
N PHE A 98 13.28 1.83 -1.28
CA PHE A 98 12.07 1.18 -1.74
C PHE A 98 10.90 1.83 -1.03
N GLY A 99 9.82 2.10 -1.76
CA GLY A 99 8.62 2.76 -1.23
C GLY A 99 8.85 4.15 -0.62
N ALA A 100 7.78 4.71 -0.09
CA ALA A 100 7.79 5.96 0.66
C ALA A 100 6.60 6.02 1.62
N PHE A 101 6.77 6.78 2.70
CA PHE A 101 5.68 7.19 3.58
C PHE A 101 4.84 8.29 2.93
N GLN A 102 3.54 8.18 3.07
CA GLN A 102 2.51 9.05 2.51
C GLN A 102 1.39 9.25 3.55
N LEU A 103 0.51 10.22 3.30
CA LEU A 103 -0.77 10.32 4.00
C LEU A 103 -1.87 9.80 3.08
N ASP A 104 -2.76 8.99 3.62
CA ASP A 104 -3.99 8.61 2.92
C ASP A 104 -5.07 9.72 3.02
N GLU A 105 -6.23 9.49 2.42
CA GLU A 105 -7.35 10.45 2.42
C GLU A 105 -7.92 10.70 3.82
N ALA A 106 -7.77 9.74 4.74
CA ALA A 106 -8.17 9.86 6.13
C ALA A 106 -7.07 10.52 7.00
N GLY A 107 -5.97 10.97 6.37
CA GLY A 107 -4.85 11.58 7.04
C GLY A 107 -4.10 10.61 7.95
N GLN A 108 -4.11 9.30 7.67
CA GLN A 108 -3.29 8.29 8.33
C GLN A 108 -1.96 8.13 7.59
N ALA A 109 -0.89 7.79 8.31
CA ALA A 109 0.37 7.50 7.66
C ALA A 109 0.37 6.09 7.11
N VAL A 110 0.68 5.99 5.82
CA VAL A 110 0.81 4.73 5.10
C VAL A 110 2.20 4.64 4.49
N PHE A 111 2.74 3.43 4.41
CA PHE A 111 3.91 3.14 3.59
C PHE A 111 3.44 2.47 2.31
N ALA A 112 3.91 2.96 1.16
CA ALA A 112 3.46 2.46 -0.14
C ALA A 112 4.60 2.36 -1.16
N HIS A 113 4.45 1.44 -2.10
CA HIS A 113 5.28 1.35 -3.28
C HIS A 113 4.43 0.99 -4.51
N SER A 114 4.86 1.44 -5.69
CA SER A 114 4.16 1.17 -6.94
C SER A 114 5.10 0.62 -7.99
N ILE A 115 4.63 -0.38 -8.73
CA ILE A 115 5.31 -0.99 -9.87
C ILE A 115 4.44 -0.85 -11.13
N LEU A 116 5.03 -1.06 -12.29
CA LEU A 116 4.27 -1.10 -13.54
C LEU A 116 3.41 -2.37 -13.60
N GLY A 117 2.15 -2.19 -13.98
CA GLY A 117 1.27 -3.27 -14.37
C GLY A 117 1.23 -3.44 -15.89
N GLY A 118 0.29 -4.25 -16.35
CA GLY A 118 0.03 -4.53 -17.76
C GLY A 118 0.54 -5.91 -18.17
N GLU A 119 0.67 -6.08 -19.49
CA GLU A 119 1.07 -7.35 -20.12
C GLU A 119 2.46 -7.82 -19.70
N GLU A 120 3.39 -6.87 -19.53
CA GLU A 120 4.80 -7.13 -19.19
C GLU A 120 5.10 -7.03 -17.68
N MET A 121 4.06 -7.11 -16.83
CA MET A 121 4.25 -7.04 -15.38
C MET A 121 5.10 -8.21 -14.88
N ASP A 122 6.23 -7.91 -14.27
CA ASP A 122 7.12 -8.92 -13.71
C ASP A 122 6.58 -9.46 -12.37
N LEU A 123 6.48 -10.79 -12.27
CA LEU A 123 5.92 -11.44 -11.09
C LEU A 123 6.85 -11.32 -9.87
N MET A 124 8.17 -11.30 -10.08
CA MET A 124 9.12 -11.14 -8.99
C MET A 124 9.08 -9.71 -8.44
N GLU A 125 8.89 -8.69 -9.29
CA GLU A 125 8.64 -7.31 -8.87
C GLU A 125 7.35 -7.19 -8.07
N LEU A 126 6.25 -7.83 -8.51
CA LEU A 126 4.99 -7.85 -7.76
C LEU A 126 5.15 -8.47 -6.37
N GLN A 127 5.78 -9.64 -6.30
CA GLN A 127 6.08 -10.34 -5.05
C GLN A 127 6.92 -9.46 -4.12
N THR A 128 8.00 -8.88 -4.66
CA THR A 128 8.91 -8.02 -3.92
C THR A 128 8.20 -6.78 -3.41
N CYS A 129 7.33 -6.17 -4.21
CA CYS A 129 6.54 -5.01 -3.84
C CYS A 129 5.64 -5.30 -2.63
N ILE A 130 4.80 -6.34 -2.71
CA ILE A 130 3.85 -6.69 -1.65
C ILE A 130 4.59 -7.07 -0.35
N LEU A 131 5.60 -7.94 -0.44
CA LEU A 131 6.34 -8.41 0.73
C LEU A 131 7.19 -7.33 1.38
N SER A 132 7.80 -6.44 0.60
CA SER A 132 8.59 -5.33 1.12
C SER A 132 7.71 -4.31 1.83
N VAL A 133 6.57 -3.94 1.23
CA VAL A 133 5.60 -3.05 1.89
C VAL A 133 5.12 -3.65 3.21
N ALA A 134 4.76 -4.94 3.21
CA ALA A 134 4.30 -5.61 4.42
C ALA A 134 5.35 -5.62 5.54
N THR A 135 6.59 -5.99 5.19
CA THR A 135 7.69 -6.10 6.15
C THR A 135 8.08 -4.73 6.72
N ILE A 136 8.20 -3.73 5.85
CA ILE A 136 8.58 -2.37 6.25
C ILE A 136 7.47 -1.73 7.07
N ALA A 137 6.21 -1.86 6.66
CA ALA A 137 5.09 -1.26 7.38
C ALA A 137 4.96 -1.85 8.80
N ALA A 138 5.02 -3.17 8.96
CA ALA A 138 5.03 -3.82 10.27
C ALA A 138 6.18 -3.33 11.16
N THR A 139 7.39 -3.18 10.59
CA THR A 139 8.55 -2.66 11.34
C THR A 139 8.33 -1.22 11.77
N TYR A 140 7.75 -0.39 10.90
CA TYR A 140 7.53 1.02 11.21
C TYR A 140 6.34 1.26 12.12
N GLU A 141 5.34 0.38 12.14
CA GLU A 141 4.27 0.39 13.14
C GLU A 141 4.86 0.32 14.56
N ASP A 142 5.78 -0.61 14.80
CA ASP A 142 6.49 -0.74 16.09
C ASP A 142 7.30 0.53 16.42
N ILE A 143 8.11 1.01 15.46
CA ILE A 143 8.94 2.21 15.65
C ILE A 143 8.10 3.45 15.96
N VAL A 144 6.99 3.62 15.23
CA VAL A 144 6.09 4.76 15.40
C VAL A 144 5.39 4.66 16.74
N THR A 145 4.92 3.48 17.12
CA THR A 145 4.29 3.24 18.43
C THR A 145 5.26 3.53 19.57
N GLU A 146 6.50 3.06 19.49
CA GLU A 146 7.53 3.29 20.50
C GLU A 146 7.88 4.78 20.65
N LYS A 147 8.06 5.49 19.53
CA LYS A 147 8.49 6.90 19.52
C LYS A 147 7.36 7.89 19.80
N PHE A 148 6.14 7.59 19.34
CA PHE A 148 5.04 8.56 19.27
C PHE A 148 3.74 8.09 19.96
N GLY A 149 3.57 6.79 20.24
CA GLY A 149 2.34 6.22 20.79
C GLY A 149 1.98 6.69 22.20
N ASN A 150 2.95 7.16 22.99
CA ASN A 150 2.73 7.57 24.38
C ASN A 150 2.22 9.01 24.56
N ARG A 151 2.01 9.78 23.49
CA ARG A 151 1.72 11.22 23.62
C ARG A 151 0.24 11.60 23.76
N GLN A 152 -0.70 10.65 23.67
CA GLN A 152 -2.13 10.96 23.83
C GLN A 152 -2.69 10.82 25.25
N THR A 153 -1.92 10.42 26.26
CA THR A 153 -2.49 10.11 27.59
C THR A 153 -2.38 11.24 28.65
N ILE A 154 -1.76 12.40 28.37
CA ILE A 154 -1.53 13.43 29.42
C ILE A 154 -2.07 14.82 29.09
N ALA A 155 -3.01 14.94 28.15
CA ALA A 155 -3.62 16.23 27.80
C ALA A 155 -5.08 16.36 28.28
N THR A 156 -5.42 15.90 29.49
CA THR A 156 -6.66 16.34 30.17
C THR A 156 -6.58 16.16 31.70
N LEU A 157 -5.73 16.93 32.38
CA LEU A 157 -5.92 17.31 33.78
C LEU A 157 -5.24 18.66 34.00
N GLY A 158 -6.02 19.74 33.84
CA GLY A 158 -5.65 21.13 34.09
C GLY A 158 -6.89 21.99 34.08
#